data_AF-A0A3M1B6X0-F1
#
_entry.id   AF-A0A3M1B6X0-F1
#
_cell.length_a   1.000
_cell.length_b   1.000
_cell.length_c   1.000
_cell.angle_alpha   90.00
_cell.angle_beta   90.00
_cell.angle_gamma   90.00
#
_symmetry.space_group_name_H-M   'P 1'
#
loop_
_entity.id
_entity.type
_entity.pdbx_description
1 polymer ?
#
loop_
_entity_poly.entity_id
_entity_poly.type
_entity_poly.pdbx_seq_one_letter_code
_entity_poly.pdbx_strand_id
1 'polypeptide(L)'
;PYNGYNYQINPGITNAFNTAAYRYGHTTINSLLVRMDNEGNYLPEGDILLRDAFFNPAATTEVGGPEPYLIGMATVVEQDFDCKVVDDLRNFLFGHPGAGGLDLAAINMQRGRDRGLPDYNTMRQDFGLLPVTSFDEITSDPLMAETLEFLYGDVNNIDPWVGILSEDHMDDALFGETAMTIIKQQFMALRDGDRFYYENDPWLTPEEKEWIKNTRLADVIRRNTPITIIQDEVFVAQPLTPAFERLNEDLLSFAVYPNPVMSQFSVRVAAQDATNARLEITSLTGQTILQKELSLSAGNNIVSLSLPYDLPSGNYQLSIRMNGKVGSQQLVKL
;
A
#
# COMPACT_ATOMS: atom_id res chain seq x y z
N PRO A 1 -6.87 -27.79 9.21
CA PRO A 1 -5.78 -28.45 9.96
C PRO A 1 -4.82 -29.16 9.01
N TYR A 2 -3.55 -29.30 9.37
CA TYR A 2 -2.58 -30.06 8.59
C TYR A 2 -2.79 -31.56 8.80
N ASN A 3 -2.71 -32.36 7.72
CA ASN A 3 -2.95 -33.81 7.76
C ASN A 3 -1.72 -34.65 7.33
N GLY A 4 -0.55 -34.02 7.24
CA GLY A 4 0.67 -34.65 6.76
C GLY A 4 0.97 -34.36 5.28
N TYR A 5 2.21 -34.67 4.89
CA TYR A 5 2.69 -34.46 3.52
C TYR A 5 1.96 -35.37 2.52
N ASN A 6 1.57 -34.80 1.38
CA ASN A 6 0.98 -35.52 0.27
C ASN A 6 1.78 -35.29 -1.02
N TYR A 7 2.46 -36.35 -1.47
CA TYR A 7 3.29 -36.33 -2.68
C TYR A 7 2.52 -36.12 -4.00
N GLN A 8 1.18 -36.23 -3.98
CA GLN A 8 0.32 -35.99 -5.14
C GLN A 8 -0.02 -34.50 -5.32
N ILE A 9 0.22 -33.67 -4.31
CA ILE A 9 -0.01 -32.22 -4.37
C ILE A 9 1.18 -31.56 -5.07
N ASN A 10 0.90 -30.69 -6.03
CA ASN A 10 1.91 -29.86 -6.68
C ASN A 10 2.10 -28.56 -5.89
N PRO A 11 3.26 -28.34 -5.23
CA PRO A 11 3.52 -27.10 -4.48
C PRO A 11 3.97 -25.94 -5.37
N GLY A 12 3.99 -26.11 -6.70
CA GLY A 12 4.39 -25.08 -7.64
C GLY A 12 3.57 -23.79 -7.48
N ILE A 13 4.26 -22.65 -7.57
CA ILE A 13 3.59 -21.35 -7.53
C ILE A 13 2.79 -21.17 -8.82
N THR A 14 1.48 -21.01 -8.68
CA THR A 14 0.57 -20.80 -9.80
C THR A 14 0.76 -19.40 -10.41
N ASN A 15 0.48 -19.28 -11.71
CA ASN A 15 0.56 -18.00 -12.39
C ASN A 15 -0.43 -16.98 -11.81
N ALA A 16 -1.65 -17.42 -11.47
CA ALA A 16 -2.69 -16.59 -10.84
C ALA A 16 -2.25 -16.05 -9.47
N PHE A 17 -1.64 -16.90 -8.63
CA PHE A 17 -1.12 -16.46 -7.33
C PHE A 17 -0.03 -15.40 -7.48
N ASN A 18 1.04 -15.67 -8.23
CA ASN A 18 2.18 -14.74 -8.33
C ASN A 18 1.84 -13.45 -9.10
N THR A 19 1.03 -13.57 -10.15
CA THR A 19 0.82 -12.45 -11.08
C THR A 19 -0.35 -11.56 -10.67
N ALA A 20 -1.35 -12.10 -9.98
CA ALA A 20 -2.52 -11.35 -9.52
C ALA A 20 -2.61 -11.34 -7.99
N ALA A 21 -3.03 -12.44 -7.36
CA ALA A 21 -3.49 -12.41 -5.97
C ALA A 21 -2.40 -12.01 -4.95
N TYR A 22 -1.17 -12.51 -5.09
CA TYR A 22 -0.07 -12.23 -4.15
C TYR A 22 0.61 -10.87 -4.39
N ARG A 23 0.06 -10.05 -5.30
CA ARG A 23 0.42 -8.64 -5.46
C ARG A 23 -0.50 -7.71 -4.65
N TYR A 24 -1.36 -8.26 -3.79
CA TYR A 24 -2.20 -7.49 -2.87
C TYR A 24 -1.39 -6.47 -2.06
N GLY A 25 -0.18 -6.83 -1.65
CA GLY A 25 0.67 -5.95 -0.86
C GLY A 25 1.03 -4.63 -1.56
N HIS A 26 0.85 -4.50 -2.88
CA HIS A 26 1.08 -3.23 -3.56
C HIS A 26 0.03 -2.16 -3.25
N THR A 27 -1.15 -2.53 -2.75
CA THR A 27 -2.21 -1.58 -2.35
C THR A 27 -2.14 -1.28 -0.85
N THR A 28 -1.61 -2.22 -0.05
CA THR A 28 -1.55 -2.07 1.42
C THR A 28 -0.32 -1.30 1.91
N ILE A 29 0.57 -0.86 1.02
CA ILE A 29 1.78 -0.13 1.39
C ILE A 29 1.51 1.35 1.75
N ASN A 30 2.05 1.79 2.88
CA ASN A 30 2.06 3.20 3.29
C ASN A 30 3.12 4.04 2.56
N SER A 31 2.80 5.32 2.33
CA SER A 31 3.75 6.31 1.79
C SER A 31 4.85 6.71 2.77
N LEU A 32 4.58 6.67 4.08
CA LEU A 32 5.49 7.16 5.11
C LEU A 32 6.04 5.99 5.92
N LEU A 33 7.37 5.87 5.94
CA LEU A 33 8.08 4.90 6.77
C LEU A 33 8.47 5.56 8.08
N VAL A 34 7.79 5.14 9.15
CA VAL A 34 7.94 5.70 10.49
C VAL A 34 9.22 5.19 11.15
N ARG A 35 9.95 6.08 11.81
CA ARG A 35 11.23 5.75 12.47
C ARG A 35 11.20 6.21 13.93
N MET A 36 11.34 5.26 14.85
CA MET A 36 11.23 5.48 16.29
C MET A 36 12.45 4.98 17.07
N ASP A 37 12.78 5.63 18.18
CA ASP A 37 13.78 5.15 19.14
C ASP A 37 13.20 4.06 20.07
N ASN A 38 14.01 3.61 21.03
CA ASN A 38 13.65 2.57 22.01
C ASN A 38 12.77 3.08 23.16
N GLU A 39 12.47 4.38 23.16
CA GLU A 39 11.59 5.05 24.10
C GLU A 39 10.23 5.38 23.45
N GLY A 40 10.07 5.10 22.16
CA GLY A 40 8.85 5.31 21.39
C GLY A 40 8.75 6.72 20.82
N ASN A 41 9.83 7.51 20.87
CA ASN A 41 9.88 8.84 20.27
C ASN A 41 10.25 8.76 18.80
N TYR A 42 9.77 9.71 18.01
CA TYR A 42 10.26 9.93 16.65
C TYR A 42 11.73 10.37 16.69
N LEU A 43 12.49 9.85 15.73
CA LEU A 43 13.87 10.26 15.57
C LEU A 43 13.99 11.71 15.06
N PRO A 44 15.01 12.48 15.50
CA PRO A 44 15.29 13.83 14.97
C PRO A 44 15.51 13.88 13.46
N GLU A 45 16.00 12.78 12.86
CA GLU A 45 16.15 12.57 11.43
C GLU A 45 14.80 12.54 10.68
N GLY A 46 13.68 12.43 11.41
CA GLY A 46 12.30 12.43 10.91
C GLY A 46 11.85 11.07 10.42
N ASP A 47 10.75 11.01 9.69
CA ASP A 47 10.31 9.84 8.91
C ASP A 47 10.78 9.97 7.45
N ILE A 48 10.75 8.88 6.68
CA ILE A 48 11.14 8.90 5.25
C ILE A 48 9.97 8.51 4.35
N LEU A 49 9.80 9.19 3.23
CA LEU A 49 8.83 8.79 2.21
C LEU A 49 9.32 7.53 1.49
N LEU A 50 8.40 6.65 1.15
CA LEU A 50 8.71 5.38 0.48
C LEU A 50 9.48 5.61 -0.83
N ARG A 51 9.12 6.63 -1.62
CA ARG A 51 9.84 6.97 -2.86
C ARG A 51 11.33 7.25 -2.65
N ASP A 52 11.70 7.78 -1.49
CA ASP A 52 13.09 8.14 -1.13
C ASP A 52 13.85 6.98 -0.49
N ALA A 53 13.12 5.92 -0.10
CA ALA A 53 13.68 4.71 0.49
C ALA A 53 14.09 3.65 -0.54
N PHE A 54 13.54 3.69 -1.77
CA PHE A 54 13.87 2.71 -2.81
C PHE A 54 15.37 2.71 -3.14
N PHE A 55 16.00 1.55 -3.01
CA PHE A 55 17.43 1.33 -3.26
C PHE A 55 18.37 2.30 -2.51
N ASN A 56 17.93 2.80 -1.35
CA ASN A 56 18.69 3.73 -0.53
C ASN A 56 19.18 3.06 0.78
N PRO A 57 20.29 2.30 0.76
CA PRO A 57 20.82 1.69 1.98
C PRO A 57 21.34 2.71 2.99
N ALA A 58 21.64 3.95 2.56
CA ALA A 58 22.10 5.01 3.45
C ALA A 58 21.02 5.38 4.48
N ALA A 59 19.75 5.40 4.07
CA ALA A 59 18.60 5.68 4.94
C ALA A 59 18.51 4.72 6.15
N THR A 60 19.04 3.51 6.05
CA THR A 60 19.14 2.58 7.17
C THR A 60 20.31 2.95 8.09
N THR A 61 21.48 3.23 7.51
CA THR A 61 22.67 3.57 8.30
C THR A 61 22.57 4.94 8.99
N GLU A 62 21.83 5.88 8.42
CA GLU A 62 21.61 7.24 8.95
C GLU A 62 20.93 7.23 10.32
N VAL A 63 20.06 6.25 10.57
CA VAL A 63 19.32 6.10 11.84
C VAL A 63 19.89 4.97 12.72
N GLY A 64 21.12 4.53 12.42
CA GLY A 64 21.84 3.55 13.24
C GLY A 64 21.49 2.08 12.99
N GLY A 65 20.59 1.76 12.06
CA GLY A 65 20.22 0.38 11.74
C GLY A 65 18.76 0.19 11.31
N PRO A 66 18.31 -1.07 11.18
CA PRO A 66 16.92 -1.39 10.86
C PRO A 66 15.96 -1.21 12.04
N GLU A 67 16.46 -1.10 13.27
CA GLU A 67 15.66 -1.09 14.49
C GLU A 67 14.58 -0.01 14.51
N PRO A 68 14.86 1.26 14.12
CA PRO A 68 13.83 2.30 14.14
C PRO A 68 12.66 2.03 13.21
N TYR A 69 12.91 1.34 12.09
CA TYR A 69 11.88 0.93 11.16
C TYR A 69 11.05 -0.24 11.71
N LEU A 70 11.68 -1.21 12.37
CA LEU A 70 10.96 -2.34 12.99
C LEU A 70 9.97 -1.86 14.06
N ILE A 71 10.39 -0.89 14.87
CA ILE A 71 9.51 -0.25 15.87
C ILE A 71 8.38 0.50 15.17
N GLY A 72 8.70 1.36 14.19
CA GLY A 72 7.70 2.11 13.44
C GLY A 72 6.66 1.23 12.74
N MET A 73 7.11 0.18 12.03
CA MET A 73 6.23 -0.77 11.32
C MET A 73 5.24 -1.48 12.26
N ALA A 74 5.62 -1.73 13.50
CA ALA A 74 4.73 -2.36 14.48
C ALA A 74 3.62 -1.39 14.97
N THR A 75 3.77 -0.08 14.79
CA THR A 75 2.82 0.94 15.31
C THR A 75 1.86 1.49 14.25
N VAL A 76 2.14 1.28 12.97
CA VAL A 76 1.37 1.85 11.87
C VAL A 76 0.37 0.85 11.31
N VAL A 77 -0.82 1.33 10.99
CA VAL A 77 -1.83 0.56 10.24
C VAL A 77 -1.44 0.58 8.77
N GLU A 78 -1.54 -0.55 8.08
CA GLU A 78 -1.34 -0.62 6.63
C GLU A 78 -2.43 0.14 5.85
N GLN A 79 -2.19 0.44 4.57
CA GLN A 79 -3.27 0.91 3.70
C GLN A 79 -4.27 -0.23 3.47
N ASP A 80 -5.48 0.14 3.07
CA ASP A 80 -6.53 -0.83 2.82
C ASP A 80 -6.26 -1.69 1.58
N PHE A 81 -6.89 -2.86 1.50
CA PHE A 81 -6.88 -3.70 0.31
C PHE A 81 -7.99 -3.26 -0.65
N ASP A 82 -7.68 -2.30 -1.52
CA ASP A 82 -8.63 -1.77 -2.51
C ASP A 82 -7.95 -1.40 -3.83
N CYS A 83 -8.71 -0.83 -4.78
CA CYS A 83 -8.19 -0.37 -6.07
C CYS A 83 -7.36 0.93 -6.01
N LYS A 84 -6.95 1.38 -4.83
CA LYS A 84 -6.11 2.57 -4.64
C LYS A 84 -4.67 2.14 -4.34
N VAL A 85 -3.74 2.96 -4.82
CA VAL A 85 -2.30 2.74 -4.64
C VAL A 85 -1.68 4.09 -4.36
N VAL A 86 -0.82 4.15 -3.36
CA VAL A 86 -0.11 5.38 -2.98
C VAL A 86 0.73 5.93 -4.13
N ASP A 87 0.86 7.25 -4.19
CA ASP A 87 1.59 7.93 -5.27
C ASP A 87 3.04 7.45 -5.39
N ASP A 88 3.68 7.11 -4.28
CA ASP A 88 5.04 6.58 -4.22
C ASP A 88 5.22 5.32 -5.11
N LEU A 89 4.16 4.55 -5.30
CA LEU A 89 4.13 3.35 -6.16
C LEU A 89 3.45 3.61 -7.51
N ARG A 90 2.45 4.49 -7.56
CA ARG A 90 1.67 4.76 -8.78
C ARG A 90 2.34 5.76 -9.73
N ASN A 91 3.09 6.72 -9.21
CA ASN A 91 3.62 7.84 -10.00
C ASN A 91 5.14 7.96 -9.92
N PHE A 92 5.75 7.35 -8.89
CA PHE A 92 7.16 7.55 -8.54
C PHE A 92 7.98 6.25 -8.46
N LEU A 93 7.44 5.12 -8.92
CA LEU A 93 8.14 3.83 -8.83
C LEU A 93 9.44 3.86 -9.65
N PHE A 94 10.59 3.70 -9.00
CA PHE A 94 11.93 3.60 -9.61
C PHE A 94 12.40 4.81 -10.44
N GLY A 95 11.78 5.98 -10.27
CA GLY A 95 12.28 7.22 -10.86
C GLY A 95 13.39 7.84 -10.01
N HIS A 96 14.52 8.26 -10.62
CA HIS A 96 15.37 9.24 -9.94
C HIS A 96 14.55 10.48 -9.61
N PRO A 97 14.82 11.20 -8.49
CA PRO A 97 14.14 12.45 -8.19
C PRO A 97 14.13 13.39 -9.41
N GLY A 98 12.95 13.58 -10.03
CA GLY A 98 12.76 14.48 -11.17
C GLY A 98 12.82 13.88 -12.58
N ALA A 99 13.02 12.57 -12.72
CA ALA A 99 12.99 11.90 -14.03
C ALA A 99 11.59 11.37 -14.43
N GLY A 100 10.59 11.49 -13.55
CA GLY A 100 9.33 10.74 -13.64
C GLY A 100 9.50 9.30 -13.14
N GLY A 101 8.47 8.76 -12.48
CA GLY A 101 8.45 7.36 -12.05
C GLY A 101 7.57 6.48 -12.94
N LEU A 102 7.67 5.18 -12.72
CA LEU A 102 6.77 4.18 -13.30
C LEU A 102 5.48 4.09 -12.47
N ASP A 103 4.44 3.53 -13.08
CA ASP A 103 3.18 3.19 -12.41
C ASP A 103 3.14 1.69 -12.12
N LEU A 104 3.27 1.31 -10.84
CA LEU A 104 3.24 -0.08 -10.42
C LEU A 104 1.89 -0.76 -10.72
N ALA A 105 0.77 -0.02 -10.58
CA ALA A 105 -0.56 -0.55 -10.86
C ALA A 105 -0.71 -0.84 -12.37
N ALA A 106 -0.27 0.09 -13.22
CA ALA A 106 -0.23 -0.13 -14.67
C ALA A 106 0.67 -1.31 -15.05
N ILE A 107 1.84 -1.44 -14.40
CA ILE A 107 2.74 -2.58 -14.59
C ILE A 107 2.07 -3.90 -14.17
N ASN A 108 1.32 -3.93 -13.08
CA ASN A 108 0.62 -5.15 -12.63
C ASN A 108 -0.43 -5.59 -13.67
N MET A 109 -1.27 -4.66 -14.14
CA MET A 109 -2.25 -4.94 -15.20
C MET A 109 -1.56 -5.43 -16.48
N GLN A 110 -0.55 -4.69 -16.95
CA GLN A 110 0.18 -5.07 -18.16
C GLN A 110 0.92 -6.41 -18.01
N ARG A 111 1.43 -6.72 -16.80
CA ARG A 111 2.08 -8.00 -16.51
C ARG A 111 1.07 -9.15 -16.49
N GLY A 112 -0.14 -8.94 -15.99
CA GLY A 112 -1.22 -9.91 -16.07
C GLY A 112 -1.48 -10.34 -17.51
N ARG A 113 -1.62 -9.35 -18.40
CA ARG A 113 -1.81 -9.56 -19.85
C ARG A 113 -0.61 -10.24 -20.51
N ASP A 114 0.61 -9.76 -20.24
CA ASP A 114 1.88 -10.35 -20.72
C ASP A 114 2.02 -11.83 -20.33
N ARG A 115 1.61 -12.18 -19.10
CA ARG A 115 1.68 -13.55 -18.59
C ARG A 115 0.49 -14.41 -18.98
N GLY A 116 -0.41 -13.91 -19.83
CA GLY A 116 -1.57 -14.64 -20.32
C GLY A 116 -2.51 -15.08 -19.20
N LEU A 117 -2.71 -14.25 -18.18
CA LEU A 117 -3.81 -14.50 -17.25
C LEU A 117 -5.13 -14.45 -18.03
N PRO A 118 -6.10 -15.33 -17.70
CA PRO A 118 -7.44 -15.21 -18.24
C PRO A 118 -8.12 -13.94 -17.72
N ASP A 119 -9.32 -13.63 -18.20
CA ASP A 119 -10.15 -12.58 -17.57
C ASP A 119 -10.57 -12.98 -16.15
N TYR A 120 -11.04 -11.99 -15.38
CA TYR A 120 -11.47 -12.17 -14.00
C TYR A 120 -12.55 -13.27 -13.82
N ASN A 121 -13.55 -13.34 -14.69
CA ASN A 121 -14.63 -14.33 -14.56
C ASN A 121 -14.16 -15.74 -14.89
N THR A 122 -13.36 -15.90 -15.94
CA THR A 122 -12.70 -17.17 -16.25
C THR A 122 -11.78 -17.59 -15.10
N MET A 123 -11.03 -16.67 -14.49
CA MET A 123 -10.23 -16.96 -13.29
C MET A 123 -11.09 -17.42 -12.12
N ARG A 124 -12.22 -16.76 -11.84
CA ARG A 124 -13.17 -17.20 -10.81
C ARG A 124 -13.60 -18.65 -11.04
N GLN A 125 -13.99 -18.98 -12.26
CA GLN A 125 -14.41 -20.33 -12.65
C GLN A 125 -13.30 -21.37 -12.48
N ASP A 126 -12.07 -21.05 -12.87
CA ASP A 126 -10.90 -21.95 -12.71
C ASP A 126 -10.64 -22.32 -11.24
N PHE A 127 -10.99 -21.42 -10.32
CA PHE A 127 -10.89 -21.63 -8.88
C PHE A 127 -12.19 -22.15 -8.24
N GLY A 128 -13.19 -22.51 -9.05
CA GLY A 128 -14.46 -23.10 -8.62
C GLY A 128 -15.48 -22.10 -8.09
N LEU A 129 -15.28 -20.81 -8.34
CA LEU A 129 -16.20 -19.74 -7.97
C LEU A 129 -17.20 -19.46 -9.10
N LEU A 130 -18.36 -18.91 -8.74
CA LEU A 130 -19.35 -18.48 -9.73
C LEU A 130 -18.85 -17.21 -10.45
N PRO A 131 -19.02 -17.10 -11.77
CA PRO A 131 -18.76 -15.84 -12.46
C PRO A 131 -19.76 -14.78 -11.97
N VAL A 132 -19.33 -13.53 -11.93
CA VAL A 132 -20.21 -12.39 -11.70
C VAL A 132 -20.90 -11.96 -12.99
N THR A 133 -22.12 -11.46 -12.89
CA THR A 133 -22.95 -11.05 -14.05
C THR A 133 -23.09 -9.54 -14.21
N SER A 134 -22.73 -8.76 -13.19
CA SER A 134 -22.68 -7.30 -13.22
C SER A 134 -21.53 -6.77 -12.36
N PHE A 135 -21.19 -5.49 -12.53
CA PHE A 135 -20.18 -4.82 -11.71
C PHE A 135 -20.62 -4.66 -10.25
N ASP A 136 -21.93 -4.54 -9.99
CA ASP A 136 -22.50 -4.48 -8.63
C ASP A 136 -22.36 -5.79 -7.84
N GLU A 137 -22.14 -6.93 -8.52
CA GLU A 137 -21.84 -8.21 -7.85
C GLU A 137 -20.37 -8.29 -7.39
N ILE A 138 -19.52 -7.37 -7.82
CA ILE A 138 -18.11 -7.30 -7.41
C ILE A 138 -17.96 -6.44 -6.16
N THR A 139 -18.62 -5.28 -6.12
CA THR A 139 -18.40 -4.25 -5.10
C THR A 139 -19.72 -3.63 -4.66
N SER A 140 -19.86 -3.40 -3.36
CA SER A 140 -20.96 -2.63 -2.77
C SER A 140 -20.81 -1.10 -2.94
N ASP A 141 -19.61 -0.62 -3.31
CA ASP A 141 -19.37 0.79 -3.67
C ASP A 141 -19.90 1.10 -5.09
N PRO A 142 -20.98 1.89 -5.23
CA PRO A 142 -21.56 2.20 -6.54
C PRO A 142 -20.63 3.02 -7.44
N LEU A 143 -19.76 3.86 -6.86
CA LEU A 143 -18.82 4.64 -7.67
C LEU A 143 -17.74 3.74 -8.27
N MET A 144 -17.31 2.71 -7.52
CA MET A 144 -16.38 1.70 -8.04
C MET A 144 -17.04 0.87 -9.15
N ALA A 145 -18.28 0.41 -8.95
CA ALA A 145 -19.03 -0.32 -9.98
C ALA A 145 -19.18 0.50 -11.28
N GLU A 146 -19.62 1.76 -11.19
CA GLU A 146 -19.71 2.68 -12.34
C GLU A 146 -18.34 2.91 -13.02
N THR A 147 -17.28 3.01 -12.24
CA THR A 147 -15.92 3.20 -12.76
C THR A 147 -15.45 1.96 -13.54
N LEU A 148 -15.69 0.76 -13.01
CA LEU A 148 -15.35 -0.49 -13.69
C LEU A 148 -16.17 -0.65 -14.97
N GLU A 149 -17.46 -0.34 -14.93
CA GLU A 149 -18.33 -0.37 -16.11
C GLU A 149 -17.83 0.58 -17.20
N PHE A 150 -17.53 1.82 -16.82
CA PHE A 150 -17.00 2.81 -17.74
C PHE A 150 -15.67 2.38 -18.39
N LEU A 151 -14.79 1.72 -17.63
CA LEU A 151 -13.46 1.33 -18.10
C LEU A 151 -13.46 0.04 -18.93
N TYR A 152 -14.22 -0.97 -18.52
CA TYR A 152 -14.17 -2.31 -19.12
C TYR A 152 -15.35 -2.60 -20.06
N GLY A 153 -16.48 -1.92 -19.89
CA GLY A 153 -17.72 -2.08 -20.66
C GLY A 153 -18.47 -3.39 -20.42
N ASP A 154 -17.75 -4.51 -20.32
CA ASP A 154 -18.25 -5.85 -20.04
C ASP A 154 -17.49 -6.44 -18.85
N VAL A 155 -18.22 -7.06 -17.92
CA VAL A 155 -17.66 -7.68 -16.71
C VAL A 155 -16.65 -8.79 -17.05
N ASN A 156 -16.76 -9.41 -18.23
CA ASN A 156 -15.83 -10.44 -18.72
C ASN A 156 -14.52 -9.88 -19.30
N ASN A 157 -14.32 -8.56 -19.30
CA ASN A 157 -13.08 -7.94 -19.77
C ASN A 157 -12.13 -7.53 -18.64
N ILE A 158 -12.52 -7.71 -17.37
CA ILE A 158 -11.77 -7.23 -16.22
C ILE A 158 -10.43 -7.97 -16.08
N ASP A 159 -9.34 -7.21 -15.97
CA ASP A 159 -8.04 -7.80 -15.61
C ASP A 159 -8.13 -8.40 -14.20
N PRO A 160 -7.69 -9.65 -13.97
CA PRO A 160 -7.92 -10.33 -12.69
C PRO A 160 -7.38 -9.61 -11.46
N TRP A 161 -6.25 -8.90 -11.59
CA TRP A 161 -5.71 -8.11 -10.48
C TRP A 161 -6.68 -7.00 -10.08
N VAL A 162 -7.31 -6.31 -11.04
CA VAL A 162 -8.31 -5.27 -10.75
C VAL A 162 -9.57 -5.88 -10.17
N GLY A 163 -10.07 -6.99 -10.74
CA GLY A 163 -11.25 -7.68 -10.22
C GLY A 163 -11.08 -8.11 -8.76
N ILE A 164 -9.94 -8.73 -8.44
CA ILE A 164 -9.58 -9.14 -7.08
C ILE A 164 -9.51 -7.96 -6.10
N LEU A 165 -8.95 -6.82 -6.51
CA LEU A 165 -8.87 -5.60 -5.69
C LEU A 165 -10.21 -4.87 -5.54
N SER A 166 -11.18 -5.19 -6.40
CA SER A 166 -12.49 -4.55 -6.41
C SER A 166 -13.50 -5.30 -5.55
N GLU A 167 -13.22 -6.56 -5.17
CA GLU A 167 -14.15 -7.34 -4.37
C GLU A 167 -14.36 -6.72 -2.98
N ASP A 168 -15.62 -6.71 -2.52
CA ASP A 168 -15.91 -6.49 -1.10
C ASP A 168 -15.15 -7.50 -0.25
N HIS A 169 -14.63 -7.05 0.89
CA HIS A 169 -13.93 -7.92 1.83
C HIS A 169 -14.88 -8.94 2.43
N MET A 170 -14.39 -10.16 2.65
CA MET A 170 -15.11 -11.15 3.45
C MET A 170 -15.10 -10.74 4.92
N ASP A 171 -16.10 -11.21 5.68
CA ASP A 171 -16.18 -10.98 7.13
C ASP A 171 -14.87 -11.35 7.83
N ASP A 172 -14.35 -10.42 8.66
CA ASP A 172 -13.11 -10.55 9.41
C ASP A 172 -11.88 -10.93 8.55
N ALA A 173 -11.86 -10.53 7.27
CA ALA A 173 -10.75 -10.80 6.36
C ALA A 173 -10.34 -9.56 5.57
N LEU A 174 -9.05 -9.52 5.18
CA LEU A 174 -8.51 -8.47 4.31
C LEU A 174 -8.97 -8.64 2.84
N PHE A 175 -9.37 -9.83 2.44
CA PHE A 175 -9.57 -10.20 1.03
C PHE A 175 -11.03 -10.45 0.71
N GLY A 176 -11.41 -10.16 -0.54
CA GLY A 176 -12.59 -10.73 -1.16
C GLY A 176 -12.46 -12.22 -1.49
N GLU A 177 -13.56 -12.81 -1.97
CA GLU A 177 -13.71 -14.25 -2.20
C GLU A 177 -12.64 -14.84 -3.15
N THR A 178 -12.34 -14.14 -4.24
CA THR A 178 -11.39 -14.62 -5.26
C THR A 178 -9.96 -14.62 -4.72
N ALA A 179 -9.51 -13.49 -4.15
CA ALA A 179 -8.16 -13.43 -3.56
C ALA A 179 -7.99 -14.46 -2.44
N MET A 180 -8.97 -14.53 -1.52
CA MET A 180 -8.95 -15.48 -0.42
C MET A 180 -8.84 -16.93 -0.93
N THR A 181 -9.60 -17.29 -1.94
CA THR A 181 -9.59 -18.63 -2.53
C THR A 181 -8.24 -18.97 -3.16
N ILE A 182 -7.70 -18.09 -4.00
CA ILE A 182 -6.41 -18.32 -4.68
C ILE A 182 -5.27 -18.43 -3.66
N ILE A 183 -5.22 -17.48 -2.71
CA ILE A 183 -4.16 -17.41 -1.69
C ILE A 183 -4.22 -18.65 -0.79
N LYS A 184 -5.41 -19.00 -0.30
CA LYS A 184 -5.62 -20.19 0.55
C LYS A 184 -5.21 -21.46 -0.17
N GLN A 185 -5.65 -21.66 -1.41
CA GLN A 185 -5.29 -22.84 -2.19
C GLN A 185 -3.77 -22.93 -2.40
N GLN A 186 -3.10 -21.82 -2.73
CA GLN A 186 -1.65 -21.81 -2.91
C GLN A 186 -0.90 -22.13 -1.61
N PHE A 187 -1.25 -21.48 -0.49
CA PHE A 187 -0.59 -21.75 0.80
C PHE A 187 -0.83 -23.17 1.30
N MET A 188 -2.03 -23.72 1.08
CA MET A 188 -2.31 -25.13 1.37
C MET A 188 -1.47 -26.05 0.49
N ALA A 189 -1.35 -25.78 -0.80
CA ALA A 189 -0.52 -26.57 -1.70
C ALA A 189 0.98 -26.53 -1.33
N LEU A 190 1.48 -25.36 -0.94
CA LEU A 190 2.84 -25.19 -0.43
C LEU A 190 3.07 -26.01 0.85
N ARG A 191 2.15 -25.94 1.81
CA ARG A 191 2.25 -26.67 3.08
C ARG A 191 2.12 -28.19 2.90
N ASP A 192 1.10 -28.62 2.16
CA ASP A 192 0.71 -30.03 2.06
C ASP A 192 1.60 -30.77 1.04
N GLY A 193 2.16 -30.06 0.06
CA GLY A 193 3.09 -30.58 -0.94
C GLY A 193 4.58 -30.45 -0.56
N ASP A 194 4.91 -29.87 0.59
CA ASP A 194 6.30 -29.76 1.06
C ASP A 194 6.68 -30.92 1.98
N ARG A 195 7.63 -31.74 1.50
CA ARG A 195 8.19 -32.85 2.27
C ARG A 195 8.96 -32.38 3.51
N PHE A 196 9.46 -31.14 3.51
CA PHE A 196 10.23 -30.52 4.58
C PHE A 196 9.43 -29.54 5.43
N TYR A 197 8.10 -29.50 5.28
CA TYR A 197 7.26 -28.70 6.17
C TYR A 197 7.52 -29.12 7.62
N TYR A 198 7.72 -28.15 8.53
CA TYR A 198 8.27 -28.42 9.87
C TYR A 198 7.43 -29.42 10.68
N GLU A 199 6.10 -29.46 10.52
CA GLU A 199 5.25 -30.44 11.20
C GLU A 199 5.51 -31.88 10.70
N ASN A 200 5.96 -32.04 9.46
CA ASN A 200 6.29 -33.33 8.82
C ASN A 200 7.76 -33.75 9.00
N ASP A 201 8.65 -32.85 9.41
CA ASP A 201 10.08 -33.14 9.50
C ASP A 201 10.34 -34.24 10.56
N PRO A 202 10.94 -35.39 10.19
CA PRO A 202 11.26 -36.47 11.13
C PRO A 202 12.47 -36.18 12.03
N TRP A 203 13.23 -35.12 11.75
CA TRP A 203 14.40 -34.72 12.54
C TRP A 203 14.07 -33.76 13.68
N LEU A 204 12.87 -33.18 13.69
CA LEU A 204 12.39 -32.33 14.78
C LEU A 204 11.63 -33.16 15.82
N THR A 205 11.97 -32.99 17.10
CA THR A 205 11.20 -33.59 18.19
C THR A 205 9.83 -32.94 18.34
N PRO A 206 8.86 -33.60 19.00
CA PRO A 206 7.57 -32.97 19.31
C PRO A 206 7.72 -31.64 20.07
N GLU A 207 8.67 -31.55 21.01
CA GLU A 207 8.93 -30.31 21.75
C GLU A 207 9.48 -29.20 20.84
N GLU A 208 10.38 -29.52 19.91
CA GLU A 208 10.91 -28.55 18.96
C GLU A 208 9.83 -28.02 18.01
N LYS A 209 8.94 -28.91 17.52
CA LYS A 209 7.80 -28.50 16.68
C LYS A 209 6.86 -27.57 17.43
N GLU A 210 6.56 -27.88 18.69
CA GLU A 210 5.73 -27.03 19.53
C GLU A 210 6.42 -25.69 19.84
N TRP A 211 7.74 -25.68 20.03
CA TRP A 211 8.52 -24.45 20.20
C TRP A 211 8.50 -23.57 18.94
N ILE A 212 8.67 -24.17 17.75
CA ILE A 212 8.57 -23.46 16.46
C ILE A 212 7.17 -22.86 16.31
N LYS A 213 6.13 -23.67 16.55
CA LYS A 213 4.73 -23.26 16.41
C LYS A 213 4.36 -22.09 17.34
N ASN A 214 4.97 -22.03 18.53
CA ASN A 214 4.73 -20.96 19.50
C ASN A 214 5.69 -19.76 19.35
N THR A 215 6.64 -19.80 18.40
CA THR A 215 7.56 -18.67 18.16
C THR A 215 6.85 -17.55 17.42
N ARG A 216 6.86 -16.35 18.00
CA ARG A 216 6.30 -15.13 17.40
C ARG A 216 7.38 -14.35 16.64
N LEU A 217 6.98 -13.50 15.69
CA LEU A 217 7.92 -12.58 15.04
C LEU A 217 8.56 -11.61 16.06
N ALA A 218 7.82 -11.22 17.11
CA ALA A 218 8.36 -10.45 18.23
C ALA A 218 9.54 -11.14 18.93
N ASP A 219 9.48 -12.47 19.11
CA ASP A 219 10.58 -13.23 19.73
C ASP A 219 11.83 -13.23 18.85
N VAL A 220 11.65 -13.31 17.53
CA VAL A 220 12.76 -13.22 16.57
C VAL A 220 13.40 -11.84 16.63
N ILE A 221 12.60 -10.77 16.67
CA ILE A 221 13.10 -9.39 16.80
C ILE A 221 13.92 -9.26 18.10
N ARG A 222 13.35 -9.61 19.26
CA ARG A 222 14.01 -9.49 20.57
C ARG A 222 15.31 -10.29 20.69
N ARG A 223 15.44 -11.42 19.99
CA ARG A 223 16.66 -12.24 19.99
C ARG A 223 17.79 -11.64 19.15
N ASN A 224 17.46 -10.80 18.17
CA ASN A 224 18.40 -10.34 17.15
C ASN A 224 18.64 -8.82 17.14
N THR A 225 17.93 -8.06 17.97
CA THR A 225 18.05 -6.61 18.05
C THR A 225 18.10 -6.12 19.50
N PRO A 226 18.63 -4.92 19.75
CA PRO A 226 18.56 -4.27 21.06
C PRO A 226 17.19 -3.59 21.33
N ILE A 227 16.13 -3.93 20.58
CA ILE A 227 14.82 -3.29 20.73
C ILE A 227 14.20 -3.67 22.07
N THR A 228 13.80 -2.67 22.86
CA THR A 228 13.17 -2.85 24.17
C THR A 228 11.65 -2.68 24.15
N ILE A 229 11.11 -2.05 23.11
CA ILE A 229 9.69 -1.68 23.00
C ILE A 229 9.03 -2.29 21.76
N ILE A 230 8.66 -3.55 21.86
CA ILE A 230 7.95 -4.26 20.79
C ILE A 230 6.81 -5.08 21.40
N GLN A 231 5.61 -4.99 20.83
CA GLN A 231 4.46 -5.78 21.25
C GLN A 231 4.59 -7.25 20.83
N ASP A 232 3.83 -8.14 21.47
CA ASP A 232 3.86 -9.57 21.15
C ASP A 232 3.14 -9.92 19.84
N GLU A 233 2.12 -9.14 19.47
CA GLU A 233 1.33 -9.29 18.23
C GLU A 233 1.72 -8.20 17.22
N VAL A 234 2.87 -8.35 16.58
CA VAL A 234 3.45 -7.31 15.70
C VAL A 234 2.70 -7.10 14.37
N PHE A 235 1.75 -7.98 14.02
CA PHE A 235 0.88 -7.80 12.85
C PHE A 235 -0.37 -6.96 13.17
N VAL A 236 -0.62 -6.67 14.45
CA VAL A 236 -1.69 -5.77 14.86
C VAL A 236 -1.03 -4.45 15.26
N ALA A 237 -1.38 -3.39 14.54
CA ALA A 237 -0.92 -2.05 14.86
C ALA A 237 -1.42 -1.69 16.27
N GLN A 238 -0.49 -1.58 17.21
CA GLN A 238 -0.79 -1.18 18.58
C GLN A 238 0.11 -0.01 18.94
N PRO A 239 -0.46 1.08 19.50
CA PRO A 239 0.38 2.10 20.10
C PRO A 239 1.13 1.48 21.27
N LEU A 240 2.44 1.74 21.33
CA LEU A 240 3.25 1.38 22.48
C LEU A 240 2.75 2.18 23.69
N THR A 241 2.42 1.54 24.82
CA THR A 241 1.91 2.21 26.03
C THR A 241 3.01 2.39 27.10
N PRO A 242 3.13 3.53 27.81
CA PRO A 242 2.60 4.88 27.55
C PRO A 242 3.67 6.00 27.60
N ALA A 243 3.90 6.64 26.45
CA ALA A 243 3.71 8.07 26.24
C ALA A 243 3.56 8.22 24.72
N PHE A 244 2.78 9.20 24.27
CA PHE A 244 2.41 9.42 22.87
C PHE A 244 1.22 8.59 22.38
N GLU A 245 0.03 9.07 22.78
CA GLU A 245 -0.99 9.34 21.77
C GLU A 245 -0.31 10.01 20.57
N ARG A 246 -0.37 9.39 19.39
CA ARG A 246 -0.17 10.17 18.18
C ARG A 246 -1.25 11.25 18.17
N LEU A 247 -0.80 12.50 18.05
CA LEU A 247 -1.43 13.47 17.14
C LEU A 247 -1.44 12.85 15.73
N ASN A 248 -2.30 11.87 15.49
CA ASN A 248 -2.57 11.32 14.16
C ASN A 248 -3.51 12.27 13.39
N GLU A 249 -3.33 13.58 13.61
CA GLU A 249 -4.21 14.61 13.10
C GLU A 249 -3.48 15.77 12.39
N ASP A 250 -2.17 15.97 12.51
CA ASP A 250 -1.57 17.27 12.13
C ASP A 250 -0.97 17.36 10.72
N LEU A 251 -0.91 16.27 9.96
CA LEU A 251 -0.58 16.35 8.53
C LEU A 251 -1.86 16.46 7.72
N LEU A 252 -2.06 17.62 7.11
CA LEU A 252 -3.16 17.85 6.18
C LEU A 252 -2.92 17.01 4.92
N SER A 253 -3.68 15.94 4.72
CA SER A 253 -3.62 15.13 3.50
C SER A 253 -4.45 15.75 2.38
N PHE A 254 -3.92 15.72 1.17
CA PHE A 254 -4.62 16.09 -0.06
C PHE A 254 -4.11 15.20 -1.20
N ALA A 255 -4.79 15.17 -2.34
CA ALA A 255 -4.35 14.43 -3.52
C ALA A 255 -4.23 15.39 -4.71
N VAL A 256 -3.28 15.13 -5.61
CA VAL A 256 -3.04 15.97 -6.79
C VAL A 256 -3.15 15.12 -8.05
N TYR A 257 -4.00 15.51 -9.00
CA TYR A 257 -4.20 14.76 -10.23
C TYR A 257 -4.48 15.65 -11.45
N PRO A 258 -3.86 15.39 -12.63
CA PRO A 258 -2.78 14.43 -12.83
C PRO A 258 -1.47 14.94 -12.22
N ASN A 259 -0.62 14.03 -11.79
CA ASN A 259 0.75 14.30 -11.37
C ASN A 259 1.62 13.10 -11.78
N PRO A 260 2.47 13.19 -12.82
CA PRO A 260 2.96 14.41 -13.47
C PRO A 260 1.92 15.23 -14.24
N VAL A 261 2.12 16.55 -14.31
CA VAL A 261 1.21 17.52 -14.93
C VAL A 261 1.84 18.23 -16.13
N MET A 262 1.07 18.39 -17.21
CA MET A 262 1.35 19.37 -18.27
C MET A 262 0.43 20.58 -18.09
N SER A 263 0.74 21.69 -17.43
CA SER A 263 -0.24 22.81 -17.24
C SER A 263 -1.38 22.56 -16.22
N GLN A 264 -2.47 21.86 -16.54
CA GLN A 264 -3.68 21.81 -15.68
C GLN A 264 -3.74 20.59 -14.76
N PHE A 265 -4.13 20.81 -13.50
CA PHE A 265 -4.31 19.77 -12.50
C PHE A 265 -5.36 20.16 -11.45
N SER A 266 -5.81 19.18 -10.70
CA SER A 266 -6.78 19.32 -9.62
C SER A 266 -6.18 18.86 -8.31
N VAL A 267 -6.54 19.57 -7.24
CA VAL A 267 -6.16 19.21 -5.87
C VAL A 267 -7.41 18.86 -5.09
N ARG A 268 -7.50 17.61 -4.62
CA ARG A 268 -8.57 17.14 -3.74
C ARG A 268 -8.12 17.26 -2.30
N VAL A 269 -8.81 18.09 -1.52
CA VAL A 269 -8.52 18.30 -0.09
C VAL A 269 -9.81 18.14 0.71
N ALA A 270 -9.74 17.38 1.81
CA ALA A 270 -10.85 17.22 2.73
C ALA A 270 -10.73 18.23 3.87
N ALA A 271 -11.86 18.84 4.27
CA ALA A 271 -11.95 19.70 5.44
C ALA A 271 -13.06 19.21 6.36
N GLN A 272 -12.81 19.16 7.68
CA GLN A 272 -13.84 18.77 8.66
C GLN A 272 -14.96 19.83 8.73
N ASP A 273 -14.57 21.10 8.75
CA ASP A 273 -15.47 22.25 8.77
C ASP A 273 -15.15 23.23 7.63
N ALA A 274 -16.08 24.14 7.34
CA ALA A 274 -15.81 25.24 6.42
C ALA A 274 -14.66 26.11 6.94
N THR A 275 -13.58 26.20 6.17
CA THR A 275 -12.36 26.90 6.57
C THR A 275 -11.62 27.47 5.37
N ASN A 276 -10.61 28.31 5.62
CA ASN A 276 -9.69 28.77 4.59
C ASN A 276 -8.39 27.97 4.64
N ALA A 277 -7.85 27.68 3.46
CA ALA A 277 -6.56 27.03 3.30
C ALA A 277 -5.69 27.84 2.35
N ARG A 278 -4.38 27.88 2.60
CA ARG A 278 -3.41 28.48 1.69
C ARG A 278 -2.67 27.39 0.95
N LEU A 279 -2.78 27.40 -0.37
CA LEU A 279 -2.00 26.53 -1.26
C LEU A 279 -0.80 27.31 -1.80
N GLU A 280 0.36 26.68 -1.80
CA GLU A 280 1.60 27.25 -2.31
C GLU A 280 2.41 26.20 -3.08
N ILE A 281 2.89 26.58 -4.27
CA ILE A 281 3.79 25.80 -5.10
C ILE A 281 5.13 26.50 -5.11
N THR A 282 6.19 25.82 -4.70
CA THR A 282 7.55 26.34 -4.69
C THR A 282 8.47 25.49 -5.55
N SER A 283 9.57 26.06 -6.04
CA SER A 283 10.69 25.29 -6.59
C SER A 283 11.47 24.60 -5.47
N LEU A 284 12.34 23.65 -5.83
CA LEU A 284 13.25 22.99 -4.87
C LEU A 284 14.20 23.96 -4.15
N THR A 285 14.45 25.15 -4.72
CA THR A 285 15.27 26.20 -4.07
C THR A 285 14.44 27.14 -3.19
N GLY A 286 13.15 26.84 -2.98
CA GLY A 286 12.25 27.61 -2.12
C GLY A 286 11.59 28.83 -2.77
N GLN A 287 11.81 29.07 -4.07
CA GLN A 287 11.14 30.18 -4.77
C GLN A 287 9.66 29.86 -4.99
N THR A 288 8.76 30.70 -4.51
CA THR A 288 7.31 30.60 -4.76
C THR A 288 6.99 30.81 -6.24
N ILE A 289 6.31 29.82 -6.83
CA ILE A 289 5.84 29.81 -8.22
C ILE A 289 4.37 30.25 -8.27
N LEU A 290 3.54 29.72 -7.36
CA LEU A 290 2.13 30.00 -7.28
C LEU A 290 1.69 30.00 -5.83
N GLN A 291 0.84 30.94 -5.46
CA GLN A 291 0.18 30.96 -4.15
C GLN A 291 -1.30 31.29 -4.34
N LYS A 292 -2.18 30.57 -3.66
CA LYS A 292 -3.63 30.77 -3.76
C LYS A 292 -4.30 30.52 -2.40
N GLU A 293 -5.16 31.46 -2.00
CA GLU A 293 -6.08 31.25 -0.89
C GLU A 293 -7.31 30.47 -1.38
N LEU A 294 -7.72 29.47 -0.61
CA LEU A 294 -8.82 28.56 -0.89
C LEU A 294 -9.88 28.72 0.19
N SER A 295 -11.14 28.81 -0.20
CA SER A 295 -12.27 28.67 0.71
C SER A 295 -12.86 27.27 0.55
N LEU A 296 -12.76 26.47 1.59
CA LEU A 296 -13.17 25.06 1.61
C LEU A 296 -14.49 24.93 2.35
N SER A 297 -15.38 24.08 1.82
CA SER A 297 -16.57 23.62 2.54
C SER A 297 -16.26 22.38 3.37
N ALA A 298 -17.09 22.07 4.36
CA ALA A 298 -17.02 20.78 5.05
C ALA A 298 -17.18 19.63 4.04
N GLY A 299 -16.32 18.61 4.14
CA GLY A 299 -16.24 17.48 3.21
C GLY A 299 -15.13 17.61 2.17
N ASN A 300 -15.31 16.92 1.02
CA ASN A 300 -14.31 16.88 -0.05
C ASN A 300 -14.42 18.10 -0.96
N ASN A 301 -13.28 18.78 -1.18
CA ASN A 301 -13.18 19.93 -2.08
C ASN A 301 -12.22 19.59 -3.22
N ILE A 302 -12.56 19.97 -4.45
CA ILE A 302 -11.69 19.81 -5.62
C ILE A 302 -11.37 21.21 -6.16
N VAL A 303 -10.08 21.53 -6.19
CA VAL A 303 -9.58 22.83 -6.67
C VAL A 303 -8.79 22.62 -7.95
N SER A 304 -9.30 23.16 -9.06
CA SER A 304 -8.57 23.15 -10.33
C SER A 304 -7.58 24.31 -10.42
N LEU A 305 -6.36 24.01 -10.87
CA LEU A 305 -5.21 24.89 -10.95
C LEU A 305 -4.51 24.73 -12.29
N SER A 306 -3.71 25.72 -12.65
CA SER A 306 -2.85 25.67 -13.82
C SER A 306 -1.47 26.21 -13.47
N LEU A 307 -0.42 25.47 -13.83
CA LEU A 307 0.96 25.95 -13.79
C LEU A 307 1.19 26.94 -14.94
N PRO A 308 2.08 27.95 -14.76
CA PRO A 308 2.53 28.81 -15.85
C PRO A 308 3.05 27.97 -17.02
N TYR A 309 2.74 28.40 -18.24
CA TYR A 309 3.11 27.66 -19.45
C TYR A 309 4.63 27.64 -19.68
N ASP A 310 5.32 28.69 -19.25
CA ASP A 310 6.76 28.88 -19.33
C ASP A 310 7.54 28.27 -18.16
N LEU A 311 6.84 27.65 -17.19
CA LEU A 311 7.48 26.95 -16.09
C LEU A 311 8.27 25.74 -16.62
N PRO A 312 9.58 25.64 -16.35
CA PRO A 312 10.39 24.51 -16.81
C PRO A 312 9.85 23.16 -16.33
N SER A 313 10.13 22.11 -17.10
CA SER A 313 9.90 20.73 -16.65
C SER A 313 10.79 20.42 -15.44
N GLY A 314 10.25 19.71 -14.45
CA GLY A 314 10.97 19.37 -13.23
C GLY A 314 10.07 19.23 -12.01
N ASN A 315 10.70 19.13 -10.85
CA ASN A 315 10.01 18.97 -9.57
C ASN A 315 9.73 20.30 -8.90
N TYR A 316 8.52 20.39 -8.36
CA TYR A 316 8.03 21.48 -7.54
C TYR A 316 7.44 20.90 -6.26
N GLN A 317 7.38 21.71 -5.21
CA GLN A 317 6.75 21.34 -3.95
C GLN A 317 5.39 22.03 -3.87
N LEU A 318 4.31 21.27 -3.81
CA LEU A 318 2.97 21.78 -3.50
C LEU A 318 2.72 21.60 -2.01
N SER A 319 2.31 22.66 -1.33
CA SER A 319 1.96 22.65 0.08
C SER A 319 0.59 23.26 0.29
N ILE A 320 -0.16 22.72 1.26
CA ILE A 320 -1.43 23.30 1.71
C ILE A 320 -1.34 23.51 3.21
N ARG A 321 -1.63 24.73 3.66
CA ARG A 321 -1.75 25.07 5.06
C ARG A 321 -3.20 25.34 5.41
N MET A 322 -3.76 24.63 6.37
CA MET A 322 -5.10 24.94 6.92
C MET A 322 -5.15 24.60 8.40
N ASN A 323 -5.81 25.45 9.20
CA ASN A 323 -5.97 25.28 10.65
C ASN A 323 -4.65 24.98 11.40
N GLY A 324 -3.54 25.62 11.00
CA GLY A 324 -2.22 25.39 11.59
C GLY A 324 -1.48 24.14 11.10
N LYS A 325 -2.16 23.24 10.39
CA LYS A 325 -1.63 22.02 9.79
C LYS A 325 -1.03 22.33 8.42
N VAL A 326 0.03 21.61 8.05
CA VAL A 326 0.68 21.73 6.72
C VAL A 326 0.73 20.35 6.08
N GLY A 327 0.16 20.25 4.89
CA GLY A 327 0.33 19.15 3.96
C GLY A 327 1.36 19.52 2.91
N SER A 328 2.08 18.54 2.38
CA SER A 328 3.11 18.77 1.38
C SER A 328 3.26 17.56 0.46
N GLN A 329 3.32 17.79 -0.85
CA GLN A 329 3.51 16.77 -1.88
C GLN A 329 4.35 17.32 -3.04
N GLN A 330 5.09 16.43 -3.70
CA GLN A 330 5.85 16.78 -4.88
C GLN A 330 4.93 16.87 -6.11
N LEU A 331 5.07 17.94 -6.89
CA LEU A 331 4.39 18.17 -8.16
C LEU A 331 5.42 18.10 -9.30
N VAL A 332 5.21 17.22 -10.27
CA VAL A 332 6.13 17.05 -11.40
C VAL A 332 5.54 17.74 -12.63
N LYS A 333 6.22 18.77 -13.15
CA LYS A 333 5.88 19.40 -14.44
C LYS A 333 6.59 18.63 -15.56
N LEU A 334 5.81 18.15 -16.53
CA LEU A 334 6.33 17.58 -17.79
C LEU A 334 6.72 18.66 -18.78
#